data_AF-A0A263DUH3-F1
#
_entry.id   AF-A0A263DUH3-F1
#
_cell.length_a   1.000
_cell.length_b   1.000
_cell.length_c   1.000
_cell.angle_alpha   90.00
_cell.angle_beta   90.00
_cell.angle_gamma   90.00
#
_symmetry.space_group_name_H-M   'P 1'
#
loop_
_entity.id
_entity.type
_entity.pdbx_description
1 polymer ?
#
loop_
_entity_poly.entity_id
_entity_poly.type
_entity_poly.pdbx_seq_one_letter_code
_entity_poly.pdbx_strand_id
1 'polypeptide(L)'
;MDGRRVDAAAGAALVVMWSSGFVGAELGTRFAPADTLLAWRYLVAAGVLTALAAVLGTRLGPRALLRQGVLGLLWQCLYLGGVVTGVALGVPPGTTALIAALQPLLVAAAAGPLLGERTGPGRRTGLGLGLAGVVLVVGADLGLAGAPWWAYLLPVGGMAALSAGTLLERRLRPAETPLQSLTAQTVLGAGFFVAVAAAGGRLQPPADPAFWWAVAWVVVLSTFGGYGAYLVVLRRSGAVRVSTLLYLTPPTTMVWALLMFGEVPGPLAVPGIVLCAAGVALALRTSRTPTHPTSGTLVGAGTAFRRNCRGPGASWRA
;
A
#
# COMPACT_ATOMS: atom_id res chain seq x y z
N MET A 1 4.98 -12.46 24.91
CA MET A 1 4.72 -11.02 24.63
C MET A 1 3.24 -10.87 24.32
N ASP A 2 2.57 -9.93 24.98
CA ASP A 2 1.11 -9.71 24.87
C ASP A 2 0.72 -9.34 23.43
N GLY A 3 -0.35 -9.94 22.89
CA GLY A 3 -0.71 -9.81 21.46
C GLY A 3 -0.90 -8.36 21.01
N ARG A 4 -1.38 -7.49 21.91
CA ARG A 4 -1.51 -6.04 21.69
C ARG A 4 -0.17 -5.33 21.47
N ARG A 5 0.91 -5.77 22.13
CA ARG A 5 2.25 -5.17 21.97
C ARG A 5 2.83 -5.50 20.60
N VAL A 6 2.58 -6.70 20.10
CA VAL A 6 3.03 -7.13 18.76
C VAL A 6 2.31 -6.34 17.67
N ASP A 7 1.00 -6.15 17.79
CA ASP A 7 0.22 -5.39 16.80
C ASP A 7 0.59 -3.89 16.82
N ALA A 8 0.90 -3.33 18.00
CA ALA A 8 1.40 -1.97 18.12
C ALA A 8 2.79 -1.81 17.48
N ALA A 9 3.71 -2.74 17.74
CA ALA A 9 5.05 -2.73 17.15
C ALA A 9 5.00 -2.87 15.63
N ALA A 10 4.18 -3.78 15.10
CA ALA A 10 3.98 -3.95 13.66
C ALA A 10 3.37 -2.70 13.02
N GLY A 11 2.44 -2.04 13.71
CA GLY A 11 1.87 -0.78 13.24
C GLY A 11 2.88 0.37 13.22
N ALA A 12 3.70 0.51 14.27
CA ALA A 12 4.77 1.51 14.31
C ALA A 12 5.83 1.25 13.24
N ALA A 13 6.26 -0.02 13.09
CA ALA A 13 7.19 -0.44 12.05
C ALA A 13 6.64 -0.12 10.66
N LEU A 14 5.36 -0.42 10.39
CA LEU A 14 4.69 -0.04 9.14
C LEU A 14 4.86 1.46 8.89
N VAL A 15 4.48 2.32 9.83
CA VAL A 15 4.55 3.78 9.61
C VAL A 15 5.98 4.23 9.35
N VAL A 16 6.93 3.86 10.22
CA VAL A 16 8.31 4.35 10.16
C VAL A 16 9.03 3.83 8.91
N MET A 17 8.93 2.53 8.63
CA MET A 17 9.65 1.87 7.53
C MET A 17 9.00 2.08 6.16
N TRP A 18 7.68 2.34 6.13
CA TRP A 18 7.01 2.79 4.91
C TRP A 18 7.40 4.22 4.55
N SER A 19 7.38 5.12 5.55
CA SER A 19 7.74 6.53 5.38
C SER A 19 9.20 6.72 4.94
N SER A 20 10.11 5.86 5.44
CA SER A 20 11.51 5.88 5.04
C SER A 20 11.72 5.62 3.55
N GLY A 21 10.72 5.11 2.82
CA GLY A 21 10.81 4.83 1.38
C GLY A 21 10.82 6.06 0.51
N PHE A 22 10.11 7.11 0.91
CA PHE A 22 10.13 8.41 0.22
C PHE A 22 11.50 9.08 0.41
N VAL A 23 12.08 8.95 1.60
CA VAL A 23 13.43 9.44 1.91
C VAL A 23 14.51 8.62 1.23
N GLY A 24 14.34 7.30 1.14
CA GLY A 24 15.24 6.44 0.40
C GLY A 24 15.19 6.67 -1.11
N ALA A 25 14.03 7.08 -1.64
CA ALA A 25 13.91 7.54 -3.02
C ALA A 25 14.81 8.76 -3.26
N GLU A 26 14.63 9.81 -2.46
CA GLU A 26 15.45 11.03 -2.50
C GLU A 26 16.95 10.73 -2.35
N LEU A 27 17.30 9.91 -1.36
CA LEU A 27 18.69 9.52 -1.10
C LEU A 27 19.33 8.85 -2.32
N GLY A 28 18.62 7.93 -2.97
CA GLY A 28 19.13 7.22 -4.13
C GLY A 28 19.13 8.06 -5.41
N THR A 29 18.13 8.92 -5.58
CA THR A 29 17.97 9.74 -6.79
C THR A 29 18.98 10.89 -6.88
N ARG A 30 19.68 11.21 -5.77
CA ARG A 30 20.83 12.12 -5.77
C ARG A 30 22.04 11.56 -6.53
N PHE A 31 22.16 10.24 -6.65
CA PHE A 31 23.32 9.58 -7.27
C PHE A 31 23.00 8.95 -8.62
N ALA A 32 21.74 8.55 -8.85
CA ALA A 32 21.33 7.90 -10.09
C ALA A 32 19.92 8.29 -10.49
N PRO A 33 19.58 8.21 -11.78
CA PRO A 33 18.19 8.30 -12.24
C PRO A 33 17.28 7.25 -11.57
N ALA A 34 15.97 7.57 -11.52
CA ALA A 34 14.97 6.75 -10.84
C ALA A 34 14.93 5.28 -11.32
N ASP A 35 15.08 5.07 -12.63
CA ASP A 35 15.08 3.74 -13.25
C ASP A 35 16.31 2.92 -12.83
N THR A 36 17.49 3.52 -12.74
CA THR A 36 18.70 2.86 -12.22
C THR A 36 18.52 2.46 -10.75
N LEU A 37 18.03 3.37 -9.91
CA LEU A 37 17.77 3.09 -8.49
C LEU A 37 16.78 1.94 -8.33
N LEU A 38 15.67 1.99 -9.07
CA LEU A 38 14.63 0.95 -9.01
C LEU A 38 15.15 -0.39 -9.56
N ALA A 39 15.90 -0.40 -10.66
CA ALA A 39 16.48 -1.62 -11.20
C ALA A 39 17.36 -2.32 -10.16
N TRP A 40 18.29 -1.60 -9.52
CA TRP A 40 19.18 -2.18 -8.52
C TRP A 40 18.46 -2.54 -7.21
N ARG A 41 17.52 -1.72 -6.74
CA ARG A 41 16.63 -2.08 -5.63
C ARG A 41 15.94 -3.41 -5.87
N TYR A 42 15.32 -3.58 -7.05
CA TYR A 42 14.56 -4.79 -7.35
C TYR A 42 15.44 -5.99 -7.65
N LEU A 43 16.59 -5.83 -8.29
CA LEU A 43 17.55 -6.92 -8.49
C LEU A 43 18.00 -7.52 -7.16
N VAL A 44 18.42 -6.66 -6.21
CA VAL A 44 18.84 -7.11 -4.87
C VAL A 44 17.68 -7.75 -4.12
N ALA A 45 16.52 -7.09 -4.06
CA ALA A 45 15.36 -7.62 -3.35
C ALA A 45 14.84 -8.94 -3.96
N ALA A 46 14.78 -9.04 -5.28
CA ALA A 46 14.36 -10.25 -5.98
C ALA A 46 15.35 -11.39 -5.77
N GLY A 47 16.66 -11.12 -5.76
CA GLY A 47 17.68 -12.12 -5.45
C GLY A 47 17.47 -12.75 -4.07
N VAL A 48 17.30 -11.91 -3.03
CA VAL A 48 17.03 -12.36 -1.66
C VAL A 48 15.72 -13.14 -1.55
N LEU A 49 14.63 -12.62 -2.11
CA LEU A 49 13.31 -13.25 -2.02
C LEU A 49 13.22 -14.55 -2.82
N THR A 50 13.92 -14.63 -3.96
CA THR A 50 13.96 -15.86 -4.78
C THR A 50 14.81 -16.92 -4.10
N ALA A 51 15.95 -16.55 -3.50
CA ALA A 51 16.76 -17.48 -2.69
C ALA A 51 15.95 -18.04 -1.51
N LEU A 52 15.25 -17.18 -0.77
CA LEU A 52 14.38 -17.60 0.31
C LEU A 52 13.23 -18.50 -0.18
N ALA A 53 12.59 -18.14 -1.29
CA ALA A 53 11.53 -18.94 -1.91
C ALA A 53 12.02 -20.33 -2.34
N ALA A 54 13.24 -20.43 -2.84
CA ALA A 54 13.87 -21.69 -3.24
C ALA A 54 14.19 -22.58 -2.03
N VAL A 55 14.77 -22.02 -0.96
CA VAL A 55 15.06 -22.74 0.29
C VAL A 55 13.78 -23.29 0.93
N LEU A 56 12.69 -22.51 0.89
CA LEU A 56 11.40 -22.91 1.44
C LEU A 56 10.56 -23.77 0.47
N GLY A 57 11.08 -24.09 -0.72
CA GLY A 57 10.39 -24.92 -1.71
C GLY A 57 9.08 -24.30 -2.24
N THR A 58 8.92 -22.99 -2.13
CA THR A 58 7.68 -22.32 -2.56
C THR A 58 7.62 -22.24 -4.09
N ARG A 59 6.46 -22.57 -4.64
CA ARG A 59 6.21 -22.51 -6.09
C ARG A 59 4.89 -21.80 -6.36
N LEU A 60 4.78 -21.21 -7.54
CA LEU A 60 3.56 -20.57 -8.02
C LEU A 60 3.14 -21.20 -9.34
N GLY A 61 1.85 -21.52 -9.46
CA GLY A 61 1.26 -21.95 -10.71
C GLY A 61 1.09 -20.78 -11.70
N PRO A 62 0.90 -21.05 -13.01
CA PRO A 62 0.77 -20.01 -14.03
C PRO A 62 -0.34 -18.98 -13.76
N ARG A 63 -1.50 -19.42 -13.25
CA ARG A 63 -2.61 -18.52 -12.90
C ARG A 63 -2.25 -17.58 -11.74
N ALA A 64 -1.47 -18.06 -10.78
CA ALA A 64 -1.00 -17.25 -9.67
C ALA A 64 0.04 -16.23 -10.16
N LEU A 65 0.95 -16.64 -11.04
CA LEU A 65 1.91 -15.72 -11.68
C LEU A 65 1.21 -14.62 -12.48
N LEU A 66 0.17 -14.95 -13.26
CA LEU A 66 -0.60 -13.93 -13.98
C LEU A 66 -1.27 -12.93 -13.03
N ARG A 67 -1.94 -13.45 -11.99
CA ARG A 67 -2.59 -12.62 -10.97
C ARG A 67 -1.61 -11.69 -10.26
N GLN A 68 -0.51 -12.26 -9.77
CA GLN A 68 0.52 -11.51 -9.07
C GLN A 68 1.28 -10.59 -10.02
N GLY A 69 1.37 -10.92 -11.30
CA GLY A 69 1.99 -10.06 -12.30
C GLY A 69 1.20 -8.77 -12.54
N VAL A 70 -0.14 -8.86 -12.63
CA VAL A 70 -1.00 -7.67 -12.73
C VAL A 70 -0.92 -6.81 -11.47
N LEU A 71 -0.97 -7.43 -10.28
CA LEU A 71 -0.81 -6.70 -9.01
C LEU A 71 0.58 -6.07 -8.88
N GLY A 72 1.62 -6.79 -9.28
CA GLY A 72 3.00 -6.32 -9.29
C GLY A 72 3.21 -5.15 -10.25
N LEU A 73 2.57 -5.17 -11.42
CA LEU A 73 2.63 -4.05 -12.35
C LEU A 73 2.04 -2.78 -11.71
N LEU A 74 0.90 -2.90 -11.03
CA LEU A 74 0.24 -1.75 -10.38
C LEU A 74 1.04 -1.22 -9.19
N TRP A 75 1.51 -2.10 -8.30
CA TRP A 75 2.17 -1.70 -7.05
C TRP A 75 3.67 -1.50 -7.18
N GLN A 76 4.37 -2.42 -7.83
CA GLN A 76 5.82 -2.40 -7.90
C GLN A 76 6.29 -1.54 -9.07
N CYS A 77 5.59 -1.55 -10.20
CA CYS A 77 6.02 -0.77 -11.37
C CYS A 77 5.39 0.63 -11.41
N LEU A 78 4.06 0.73 -11.53
CA LEU A 78 3.39 2.01 -11.73
C LEU A 78 3.40 2.90 -10.48
N TYR A 79 3.07 2.35 -9.32
CA TYR A 79 3.12 3.11 -8.07
C TYR A 79 4.55 3.55 -7.70
N LEU A 80 5.46 2.60 -7.48
CA LEU A 80 6.82 2.92 -7.09
C LEU A 80 7.59 3.67 -8.19
N GLY A 81 7.37 3.33 -9.47
CA GLY A 81 7.94 4.07 -10.59
C GLY A 81 7.49 5.53 -10.62
N GLY A 82 6.19 5.79 -10.49
CA GLY A 82 5.65 7.16 -10.46
C GLY A 82 6.16 7.97 -9.25
N VAL A 83 6.18 7.36 -8.07
CA VAL A 83 6.68 8.01 -6.84
C VAL A 83 8.17 8.35 -6.95
N VAL A 84 9.01 7.37 -7.27
CA VAL A 84 10.47 7.58 -7.29
C VAL A 84 10.89 8.47 -8.46
N THR A 85 10.21 8.39 -9.61
CA THR A 85 10.47 9.30 -10.74
C THR A 85 10.05 10.73 -10.40
N GLY A 86 8.90 10.92 -9.73
CA GLY A 86 8.50 12.24 -9.24
C GLY A 86 9.55 12.86 -8.32
N VAL A 87 10.06 12.08 -7.36
CA VAL A 87 11.13 12.51 -6.45
C VAL A 87 12.41 12.82 -7.22
N ALA A 88 12.82 11.97 -8.17
CA ALA A 88 14.00 12.22 -9.01
C ALA A 88 13.90 13.51 -9.85
N LEU A 89 12.69 13.97 -10.16
CA LEU A 89 12.42 15.23 -10.85
C LEU A 89 12.29 16.42 -9.90
N GLY A 90 12.57 16.22 -8.61
CA GLY A 90 12.61 17.25 -7.58
C GLY A 90 11.34 17.40 -6.75
N VAL A 91 10.34 16.52 -6.90
CA VAL A 91 9.14 16.60 -6.04
C VAL A 91 9.54 16.23 -4.61
N PRO A 92 9.31 17.10 -3.61
CA PRO A 92 9.76 16.83 -2.25
C PRO A 92 9.20 15.52 -1.69
N PRO A 93 9.97 14.75 -0.90
CA PRO A 93 9.51 13.49 -0.32
C PRO A 93 8.28 13.65 0.57
N GLY A 94 8.22 14.74 1.36
CA GLY A 94 7.07 15.06 2.21
C GLY A 94 5.79 15.27 1.41
N THR A 95 5.89 15.98 0.29
CA THR A 95 4.76 16.26 -0.62
C THR A 95 4.33 15.01 -1.35
N THR A 96 5.28 14.20 -1.80
CA THR A 96 5.00 12.89 -2.38
C THR A 96 4.29 11.97 -1.38
N ALA A 97 4.71 11.97 -0.10
CA ALA A 97 4.04 11.24 0.97
C ALA A 97 2.64 11.79 1.28
N LEU A 98 2.43 13.10 1.19
CA LEU A 98 1.11 13.72 1.34
C LEU A 98 0.16 13.33 0.21
N ILE A 99 0.63 13.37 -1.05
CA ILE A 99 -0.11 12.84 -2.20
C ILE A 99 -0.44 11.37 -1.96
N ALA A 100 0.50 10.59 -1.41
CA ALA A 100 0.29 9.20 -1.07
C ALA A 100 -0.81 8.99 -0.02
N ALA A 101 -0.98 9.92 0.93
CA ALA A 101 -2.07 9.87 1.91
C ALA A 101 -3.47 10.05 1.29
N LEU A 102 -3.59 10.45 0.01
CA LEU A 102 -4.87 10.44 -0.70
C LEU A 102 -5.35 9.03 -1.05
N GLN A 103 -4.51 7.99 -0.99
CA GLN A 103 -4.87 6.61 -1.36
C GLN A 103 -6.26 6.20 -0.86
N PRO A 104 -6.58 6.35 0.44
CA PRO A 104 -7.83 5.85 0.97
C PRO A 104 -9.03 6.66 0.51
N LEU A 105 -8.84 7.93 0.16
CA LEU A 105 -9.87 8.74 -0.48
C LEU A 105 -10.13 8.28 -1.92
N LEU A 106 -9.08 7.92 -2.67
CA LEU A 106 -9.22 7.33 -4.01
C LEU A 106 -9.90 5.96 -3.95
N VAL A 107 -9.47 5.10 -3.04
CA VAL A 107 -10.11 3.80 -2.79
C VAL A 107 -11.56 3.98 -2.36
N ALA A 108 -11.85 4.95 -1.49
CA ALA A 108 -13.22 5.27 -1.10
C ALA A 108 -14.01 5.83 -2.29
N ALA A 109 -13.50 6.77 -3.07
CA ALA A 109 -14.21 7.29 -4.24
C ALA A 109 -14.54 6.17 -5.25
N ALA A 110 -13.60 5.25 -5.48
CA ALA A 110 -13.75 4.14 -6.42
C ALA A 110 -14.63 2.99 -5.89
N ALA A 111 -14.73 2.79 -4.58
CA ALA A 111 -15.56 1.75 -4.00
C ALA A 111 -17.07 1.95 -4.26
N GLY A 112 -17.55 3.19 -4.42
CA GLY A 112 -18.94 3.44 -4.80
C GLY A 112 -19.33 2.79 -6.15
N PRO A 113 -18.71 3.19 -7.27
CA PRO A 113 -19.02 2.64 -8.59
C PRO A 113 -18.60 1.16 -8.76
N LEU A 114 -17.54 0.69 -8.08
CA LEU A 114 -17.04 -0.69 -8.24
C LEU A 114 -17.73 -1.71 -7.31
N LEU A 115 -18.23 -1.28 -6.15
CA LEU A 115 -18.86 -2.16 -5.15
C LEU A 115 -20.36 -1.88 -4.96
N GLY A 116 -20.93 -0.91 -5.70
CA GLY A 116 -22.35 -0.54 -5.61
C GLY A 116 -22.71 0.22 -4.32
N GLU A 117 -21.73 0.77 -3.61
CA GLU A 117 -21.96 1.53 -2.38
C GLU A 117 -22.44 2.95 -2.68
N ARG A 118 -23.50 3.43 -2.01
CA ARG A 118 -23.94 4.82 -2.13
C ARG A 118 -22.91 5.77 -1.50
N THR A 119 -22.47 6.79 -2.24
CA THR A 119 -21.54 7.81 -1.73
C THR A 119 -22.29 8.87 -0.92
N GLY A 120 -22.32 8.68 0.40
CA GLY A 120 -22.93 9.63 1.34
C GLY A 120 -22.24 11.01 1.33
N PRO A 121 -22.95 12.08 1.77
CA PRO A 121 -22.43 13.45 1.75
C PRO A 121 -21.14 13.64 2.57
N GLY A 122 -20.96 12.90 3.66
CA GLY A 122 -19.71 12.89 4.43
C GLY A 122 -18.50 12.34 3.67
N ARG A 123 -18.71 11.37 2.77
CA ARG A 123 -17.66 10.81 1.92
C ARG A 123 -17.18 11.83 0.88
N ARG A 124 -18.12 12.59 0.30
CA ARG A 124 -17.82 13.63 -0.70
C ARG A 124 -17.10 14.83 -0.08
N THR A 125 -17.58 15.29 1.07
CA THR A 125 -16.93 16.37 1.83
C THR A 125 -15.54 15.96 2.30
N GLY A 126 -15.40 14.72 2.78
CA GLY A 126 -14.10 14.17 3.15
C GLY A 126 -13.10 14.10 2.00
N LEU A 127 -13.54 13.67 0.82
CA LEU A 127 -12.74 13.70 -0.42
C LEU A 127 -12.33 15.13 -0.79
N GLY A 128 -13.27 16.07 -0.75
CA GLY A 128 -12.99 17.48 -1.05
C GLY A 128 -11.95 18.10 -0.12
N LEU A 129 -12.06 17.86 1.18
CA LEU A 129 -11.08 18.33 2.18
C LEU A 129 -9.70 17.71 1.94
N GLY A 130 -9.64 16.40 1.66
CA GLY A 130 -8.36 15.75 1.37
C GLY A 130 -7.66 16.30 0.13
N LEU A 131 -8.41 16.47 -0.95
CA LEU A 131 -7.89 17.08 -2.18
C LEU A 131 -7.43 18.51 -1.95
N ALA A 132 -8.18 19.31 -1.19
CA ALA A 132 -7.79 20.67 -0.85
C ALA A 132 -6.48 20.72 -0.07
N GLY A 133 -6.25 19.78 0.86
CA GLY A 133 -4.99 19.68 1.60
C GLY A 133 -3.79 19.40 0.70
N VAL A 134 -3.95 18.52 -0.30
CA VAL A 134 -2.90 18.25 -1.28
C VAL A 134 -2.66 19.43 -2.22
N VAL A 135 -3.73 20.03 -2.75
CA VAL A 135 -3.60 21.22 -3.62
C VAL A 135 -2.91 22.36 -2.89
N LEU A 136 -3.19 22.56 -1.60
CA LEU A 136 -2.54 23.58 -0.78
C LEU A 136 -1.03 23.38 -0.71
N VAL A 137 -0.56 22.15 -0.44
CA VAL A 137 0.87 21.87 -0.29
C VAL A 137 1.58 21.83 -1.64
N VAL A 138 1.01 21.15 -2.63
CA VAL A 138 1.56 21.14 -3.99
C VAL A 138 1.63 22.55 -4.55
N GLY A 139 0.60 23.38 -4.36
CA GLY A 139 0.60 24.78 -4.77
C GLY A 139 1.70 25.61 -4.11
N ALA A 140 2.02 25.33 -2.85
CA ALA A 140 3.15 25.97 -2.15
C ALA A 140 4.50 25.56 -2.76
N ASP A 141 4.65 24.29 -3.14
CA ASP A 141 5.91 23.75 -3.65
C ASP A 141 6.18 24.10 -5.11
N LEU A 142 5.14 24.30 -5.93
CA LEU A 142 5.26 24.65 -7.36
C LEU A 142 6.06 25.94 -7.61
N GLY A 143 6.20 26.80 -6.60
CA GLY A 143 7.02 28.02 -6.66
C GLY A 143 8.40 27.92 -5.99
N LEU A 144 8.68 26.84 -5.26
CA LEU A 144 9.84 26.75 -4.35
C LEU A 144 10.75 25.55 -4.62
N ALA A 145 10.20 24.42 -5.08
CA ALA A 145 10.90 23.12 -5.10
C ALA A 145 11.68 22.83 -6.40
N GLY A 146 11.67 23.72 -7.40
CA GLY A 146 12.40 23.54 -8.67
C GLY A 146 11.87 22.43 -9.59
N ALA A 147 10.97 21.56 -9.11
CA ALA A 147 10.35 20.51 -9.90
C ALA A 147 9.35 21.07 -10.93
N PRO A 148 9.29 20.54 -12.15
CA PRO A 148 8.29 20.95 -13.12
C PRO A 148 6.89 20.51 -12.66
N TRP A 149 5.87 21.32 -12.96
CA TRP A 149 4.50 21.09 -12.47
C TRP A 149 3.93 19.70 -12.81
N TRP A 150 4.32 19.13 -13.95
CA TRP A 150 3.86 17.82 -14.39
C TRP A 150 4.49 16.67 -13.59
N ALA A 151 5.64 16.88 -12.92
CA ALA A 151 6.29 15.85 -12.11
C ALA A 151 5.40 15.44 -10.93
N TYR A 152 4.56 16.35 -10.41
CA TYR A 152 3.58 16.07 -9.37
C TYR A 152 2.45 15.15 -9.84
N LEU A 153 2.22 15.02 -11.15
CA LEU A 153 1.24 14.07 -11.71
C LEU A 153 1.73 12.61 -11.59
N LEU A 154 3.05 12.38 -11.52
CA LEU A 154 3.62 11.03 -11.41
C LEU A 154 3.25 10.34 -10.09
N PRO A 155 3.45 10.93 -8.89
CA PRO A 155 2.99 10.32 -7.65
C PRO A 155 1.47 10.25 -7.54
N VAL A 156 0.72 11.18 -8.16
CA VAL A 156 -0.75 11.08 -8.26
C VAL A 156 -1.16 9.84 -9.06
N GLY A 157 -0.57 9.65 -10.26
CA GLY A 157 -0.80 8.48 -11.09
C GLY A 157 -0.35 7.19 -10.41
N GLY A 158 0.80 7.22 -9.73
CA GLY A 158 1.27 6.12 -8.91
C GLY A 158 0.28 5.77 -7.80
N MET A 159 -0.33 6.78 -7.17
CA MET A 159 -1.30 6.54 -6.11
C MET A 159 -2.64 6.01 -6.63
N ALA A 160 -3.04 6.41 -7.83
CA ALA A 160 -4.15 5.77 -8.55
C ALA A 160 -3.85 4.29 -8.84
N ALA A 161 -2.62 3.95 -9.27
CA ALA A 161 -2.21 2.57 -9.50
C ALA A 161 -2.20 1.74 -8.20
N LEU A 162 -1.68 2.29 -7.10
CA LEU A 162 -1.71 1.63 -5.79
C LEU A 162 -3.15 1.35 -5.34
N SER A 163 -4.03 2.34 -5.49
CA SER A 163 -5.45 2.23 -5.16
C SER A 163 -6.16 1.17 -6.01
N ALA A 164 -5.93 1.17 -7.33
CA ALA A 164 -6.47 0.19 -8.26
C ALA A 164 -6.00 -1.23 -7.91
N GLY A 165 -4.70 -1.41 -7.64
CA GLY A 165 -4.16 -2.71 -7.24
C GLY A 165 -4.72 -3.18 -5.90
N THR A 166 -4.94 -2.26 -4.93
CA THR A 166 -5.56 -2.59 -3.64
C THR A 166 -7.00 -3.09 -3.81
N LEU A 167 -7.78 -2.42 -4.65
CA LEU A 167 -9.15 -2.84 -4.98
C LEU A 167 -9.17 -4.16 -5.75
N LEU A 168 -8.25 -4.33 -6.69
CA LEU A 168 -8.12 -5.55 -7.48
C LEU A 168 -7.73 -6.75 -6.60
N GLU A 169 -6.77 -6.60 -5.69
CA GLU A 169 -6.41 -7.64 -4.72
C GLU A 169 -7.61 -8.05 -3.88
N ARG A 170 -8.37 -7.08 -3.36
CA ARG A 170 -9.59 -7.35 -2.58
C ARG A 170 -10.64 -8.12 -3.38
N ARG A 171 -10.78 -7.82 -4.67
CA ARG A 171 -11.70 -8.52 -5.57
C ARG A 171 -11.22 -9.94 -5.89
N LEU A 172 -9.93 -10.10 -6.16
CA LEU A 172 -9.35 -11.38 -6.59
C LEU A 172 -9.15 -12.36 -5.44
N ARG A 173 -9.03 -11.86 -4.19
CA ARG A 173 -8.80 -12.66 -2.97
C ARG A 173 -7.73 -13.74 -3.19
N PRO A 174 -6.51 -13.35 -3.58
CA PRO A 174 -5.42 -14.27 -3.87
C PRO A 174 -5.21 -15.27 -2.72
N ALA A 175 -5.11 -16.55 -3.06
CA ALA A 175 -4.79 -17.61 -2.10
C ALA A 175 -3.28 -17.67 -1.78
N GLU A 176 -2.47 -16.90 -2.51
CA GLU A 176 -1.02 -16.88 -2.37
C GLU A 176 -0.57 -16.32 -1.01
N THR A 177 0.45 -16.95 -0.44
CA THR A 177 1.10 -16.47 0.79
C THR A 177 1.75 -15.10 0.56
N PRO A 178 2.00 -14.29 1.61
CA PRO A 178 2.57 -12.97 1.42
C PRO A 178 3.98 -13.05 0.82
N LEU A 179 4.75 -14.08 1.18
CA LEU A 179 6.06 -14.36 0.59
C LEU A 179 5.92 -14.64 -0.91
N GLN A 180 5.04 -15.55 -1.33
CA GLN A 180 4.82 -15.86 -2.74
C GLN A 180 4.42 -14.61 -3.56
N SER A 181 3.47 -13.82 -3.05
CA SER A 181 3.03 -12.59 -3.71
C SER A 181 4.18 -11.58 -3.82
N LEU A 182 4.89 -11.32 -2.72
CA LEU A 182 5.97 -10.34 -2.71
C LEU A 182 7.12 -10.78 -3.61
N THR A 183 7.51 -12.07 -3.59
CA THR A 183 8.55 -12.61 -4.49
C THR A 183 8.15 -12.43 -5.96
N ALA A 184 6.95 -12.87 -6.36
CA ALA A 184 6.50 -12.76 -7.75
C ALA A 184 6.44 -11.31 -8.25
N GLN A 185 5.91 -10.42 -7.42
CA GLN A 185 5.78 -9.00 -7.76
C GLN A 185 7.15 -8.30 -7.82
N THR A 186 8.07 -8.62 -6.91
CA THR A 186 9.43 -8.06 -6.87
C THR A 186 10.24 -8.54 -8.07
N VAL A 187 10.12 -9.82 -8.45
CA VAL A 187 10.75 -10.37 -9.66
C VAL A 187 10.22 -9.70 -10.92
N LEU A 188 8.90 -9.47 -11.01
CA LEU A 188 8.31 -8.71 -12.11
C LEU A 188 8.84 -7.26 -12.14
N GLY A 189 8.91 -6.60 -10.98
CA GLY A 189 9.50 -5.27 -10.84
C GLY A 189 10.96 -5.24 -11.32
N ALA A 190 11.77 -6.26 -10.96
CA ALA A 190 13.15 -6.38 -11.41
C ALA A 190 13.23 -6.46 -12.94
N GLY A 191 12.44 -7.34 -13.57
CA GLY A 191 12.40 -7.46 -15.03
C GLY A 191 11.97 -6.15 -15.70
N PHE A 192 10.94 -5.49 -15.17
CA PHE A 192 10.42 -4.23 -15.69
C PHE A 192 11.48 -3.11 -15.62
N PHE A 193 12.06 -2.84 -14.45
CA PHE A 193 12.99 -1.73 -14.29
C PHE A 193 14.36 -2.00 -14.89
N VAL A 194 14.82 -3.26 -14.94
CA VAL A 194 16.01 -3.61 -15.73
C VAL A 194 15.78 -3.33 -17.20
N ALA A 195 14.61 -3.70 -17.75
CA ALA A 195 14.29 -3.39 -19.15
C ALA A 195 14.23 -1.88 -19.42
N VAL A 196 13.60 -1.10 -18.54
CA VAL A 196 13.54 0.37 -18.64
C VAL A 196 14.93 0.99 -18.55
N ALA A 197 15.73 0.61 -17.56
CA ALA A 197 17.08 1.14 -17.37
C ALA A 197 18.01 0.73 -18.53
N ALA A 198 17.92 -0.51 -19.01
CA ALA A 198 18.69 -0.99 -20.15
C ALA A 198 18.32 -0.26 -21.45
N ALA A 199 17.02 -0.07 -21.72
CA ALA A 199 16.56 0.72 -22.87
C ALA A 199 17.02 2.18 -22.82
N GLY A 200 17.18 2.73 -21.62
CA GLY A 200 17.77 4.05 -21.41
C GLY A 200 19.30 4.11 -21.38
N GLY A 201 20.01 2.97 -21.46
CA GLY A 201 21.47 2.91 -21.30
C GLY A 201 21.97 3.20 -19.88
N ARG A 202 21.11 3.04 -18.87
CA ARG A 202 21.32 3.45 -17.47
C ARG A 202 21.39 2.29 -16.47
N LEU A 203 21.68 1.07 -16.95
CA LEU A 203 21.78 -0.10 -16.06
C LEU A 203 23.05 -0.09 -15.21
N GLN A 204 24.09 0.61 -15.66
CA GLN A 204 25.35 0.72 -14.94
C GLN A 204 25.15 1.49 -13.62
N PRO A 205 25.41 0.87 -12.46
CA PRO A 205 25.28 1.55 -11.18
C PRO A 205 26.39 2.61 -11.04
N PRO A 206 26.12 3.71 -10.31
CA PRO A 206 27.18 4.61 -9.88
C PRO A 206 28.25 3.87 -9.04
N ALA A 207 29.50 4.29 -9.19
CA ALA A 207 30.61 3.76 -8.38
C ALA A 207 30.56 4.26 -6.91
N ASP A 208 29.77 5.31 -6.64
CA ASP A 208 29.65 5.91 -5.32
C ASP A 208 29.02 4.93 -4.31
N PRO A 209 29.71 4.59 -3.20
CA PRO A 209 29.16 3.72 -2.15
C PRO A 209 27.85 4.26 -1.53
N ALA A 210 27.61 5.57 -1.56
CA ALA A 210 26.39 6.17 -1.04
C ALA A 210 25.14 5.74 -1.84
N PHE A 211 25.28 5.45 -3.14
CA PHE A 211 24.20 4.84 -3.92
C PHE A 211 23.82 3.46 -3.36
N TRP A 212 24.80 2.63 -3.03
CA TRP A 212 24.55 1.30 -2.48
C TRP A 212 23.99 1.36 -1.07
N TRP A 213 24.37 2.36 -0.27
CA TRP A 213 23.70 2.64 0.99
C TRP A 213 22.21 2.98 0.78
N ALA A 214 21.89 3.81 -0.22
CA ALA A 214 20.50 4.10 -0.56
C ALA A 214 19.74 2.85 -1.03
N VAL A 215 20.35 2.00 -1.86
CA VAL A 215 19.79 0.71 -2.29
C VAL A 215 19.52 -0.19 -1.09
N ALA A 216 20.49 -0.36 -0.19
CA ALA A 216 20.34 -1.15 1.03
C ALA A 216 19.21 -0.60 1.91
N TRP A 217 19.13 0.72 2.06
CA TRP A 217 18.07 1.40 2.80
C TRP A 217 16.68 1.08 2.25
N VAL A 218 16.45 1.25 0.94
CA VAL A 218 15.13 1.00 0.33
C VAL A 218 14.77 -0.48 0.26
N VAL A 219 15.76 -1.38 0.19
CA VAL A 219 15.54 -2.83 0.25
C VAL A 219 15.16 -3.27 1.66
N VAL A 220 15.98 -2.92 2.65
CA VAL A 220 15.78 -3.39 4.04
C VAL A 220 14.59 -2.70 4.69
N LEU A 221 14.59 -1.36 4.72
CA LEU A 221 13.54 -0.63 5.44
C LEU A 221 12.24 -0.66 4.65
N SER A 222 12.21 -0.23 3.39
CA SER A 222 10.92 -0.10 2.71
C SER A 222 10.37 -1.39 2.10
N THR A 223 11.22 -2.22 1.51
CA THR A 223 10.74 -3.47 0.89
C THR A 223 10.48 -4.54 1.94
N PHE A 224 11.47 -4.93 2.75
CA PHE A 224 11.26 -5.98 3.74
C PHE A 224 10.52 -5.48 4.98
N GLY A 225 10.91 -4.31 5.50
CA GLY A 225 10.24 -3.69 6.65
C GLY A 225 8.86 -3.16 6.31
N GLY A 226 8.75 -2.17 5.43
CA GLY A 226 7.52 -1.45 5.09
C GLY A 226 6.46 -2.33 4.46
N TYR A 227 6.74 -2.97 3.33
CA TYR A 227 5.80 -3.89 2.70
C TYR A 227 5.54 -5.15 3.54
N GLY A 228 6.56 -5.68 4.22
CA GLY A 228 6.39 -6.82 5.14
C GLY A 228 5.42 -6.49 6.27
N ALA A 229 5.64 -5.36 6.97
CA ALA A 229 4.75 -4.88 8.02
C ALA A 229 3.36 -4.53 7.47
N TYR A 230 3.26 -3.94 6.27
CA TYR A 230 1.99 -3.67 5.60
C TYR A 230 1.17 -4.96 5.45
N LEU A 231 1.78 -6.02 4.92
CA LEU A 231 1.10 -7.29 4.72
C LEU A 231 0.73 -7.96 6.05
N VAL A 232 1.60 -7.89 7.06
CA VAL A 232 1.31 -8.42 8.41
C VAL A 232 0.12 -7.70 9.04
N VAL A 233 0.12 -6.37 9.06
CA VAL A 233 -0.97 -5.57 9.63
C VAL A 233 -2.24 -5.72 8.81
N LEU A 234 -2.15 -5.79 7.48
CA LEU A 234 -3.30 -6.00 6.60
C LEU A 234 -4.01 -7.31 6.91
N ARG A 235 -3.24 -8.38 7.13
CA ARG A 235 -3.77 -9.72 7.40
C ARG A 235 -4.25 -9.89 8.84
N ARG A 236 -3.58 -9.28 9.83
CA ARG A 236 -3.94 -9.40 11.26
C ARG A 236 -5.04 -8.44 11.70
N SER A 237 -4.98 -7.19 11.23
CA SER A 237 -5.80 -6.08 11.74
C SER A 237 -6.73 -5.48 10.68
N GLY A 238 -6.65 -5.94 9.43
CA GLY A 238 -7.53 -5.55 8.34
C GLY A 238 -7.19 -4.22 7.68
N ALA A 239 -7.85 -3.96 6.54
CA ALA A 239 -7.57 -2.80 5.68
C ALA A 239 -7.82 -1.44 6.36
N VAL A 240 -8.79 -1.34 7.28
CA VAL A 240 -9.09 -0.08 8.00
C VAL A 240 -7.92 0.34 8.88
N ARG A 241 -7.31 -0.62 9.61
CA ARG A 241 -6.17 -0.33 10.49
C ARG A 241 -4.95 0.10 9.68
N VAL A 242 -4.64 -0.62 8.60
CA VAL A 242 -3.55 -0.28 7.68
C VAL A 242 -3.73 1.12 7.11
N SER A 243 -4.91 1.41 6.57
CA SER A 243 -5.22 2.72 6.02
C SER A 243 -5.04 3.82 7.06
N THR A 244 -5.51 3.60 8.30
CA THR A 244 -5.34 4.56 9.42
C THR A 244 -3.87 4.80 9.74
N LEU A 245 -3.04 3.75 9.72
CA LEU A 245 -1.61 3.89 9.99
C LEU A 245 -0.88 4.61 8.85
N LEU A 246 -1.22 4.32 7.59
CA LEU A 246 -0.63 5.00 6.44
C LEU A 246 -0.94 6.50 6.41
N TYR A 247 -1.93 6.99 7.15
CA TYR A 247 -2.14 8.44 7.35
C TYR A 247 -1.07 9.13 8.17
N LEU A 248 -0.31 8.38 8.96
CA LEU A 248 0.83 8.91 9.69
C LEU A 248 2.07 9.02 8.78
N THR A 249 2.00 8.57 7.53
CA THR A 249 3.12 8.61 6.59
C THR A 249 3.60 10.03 6.29
N PRO A 250 2.75 11.00 5.89
CA PRO A 250 3.22 12.36 5.59
C PRO A 250 4.00 13.03 6.74
N PRO A 251 3.47 13.13 7.98
CA PRO A 251 4.22 13.77 9.06
C PRO A 251 5.48 12.97 9.43
N THR A 252 5.45 11.64 9.34
CA THR A 252 6.63 10.81 9.62
C THR A 252 7.71 10.98 8.54
N THR A 253 7.35 11.05 7.27
CA THR A 253 8.27 11.34 6.16
C THR A 253 8.90 12.72 6.32
N MET A 254 8.14 13.72 6.77
CA MET A 254 8.68 15.06 7.01
C MET A 254 9.69 15.08 8.16
N VAL A 255 9.43 14.33 9.23
CA VAL A 255 10.42 14.15 10.30
C VAL A 255 11.67 13.45 9.77
N TRP A 256 11.52 12.41 8.94
CA TRP A 256 12.66 11.76 8.29
C TRP A 256 13.46 12.74 7.42
N ALA A 257 12.80 13.53 6.58
CA ALA A 257 13.45 14.51 5.70
C ALA A 257 14.17 15.60 6.51
N LEU A 258 13.56 16.09 7.59
CA LEU A 258 14.20 17.04 8.51
C LEU A 258 15.46 16.44 9.15
N LEU A 259 15.38 15.20 9.66
CA LEU A 259 16.51 14.56 10.34
C LEU A 259 17.65 14.19 9.39
N MET A 260 17.34 13.78 8.16
CA MET A 260 18.36 13.30 7.21
C MET A 260 18.91 14.41 6.32
N PHE A 261 18.10 15.39 5.96
CA PHE A 261 18.45 16.41 4.97
C PHE A 261 18.42 17.84 5.54
N GLY A 262 17.95 18.03 6.77
CA GLY A 262 17.75 19.37 7.34
C GLY A 262 16.59 20.12 6.69
N GLU A 263 15.75 19.44 5.91
CA GLU A 263 14.64 20.03 5.17
C GLU A 263 13.48 20.35 6.11
N VAL A 264 13.27 21.64 6.39
CA VAL A 264 12.15 22.10 7.19
C VAL A 264 10.88 22.13 6.33
N PRO A 265 9.76 21.57 6.81
CA PRO A 265 8.46 21.73 6.18
C PRO A 265 8.14 23.18 5.84
N GLY A 266 7.70 23.44 4.61
CA GLY A 266 7.12 24.73 4.26
C GLY A 266 5.94 25.08 5.18
N PRO A 267 5.63 26.37 5.38
CA PRO A 267 4.60 26.82 6.32
C PRO A 267 3.20 26.25 6.01
N LEU A 268 2.94 25.89 4.75
CA LEU A 268 1.68 25.31 4.30
C LEU A 268 1.61 23.77 4.44
N ALA A 269 2.72 23.10 4.71
CA ALA A 269 2.78 21.64 4.82
C ALA A 269 1.95 21.13 6.01
N VAL A 270 2.07 21.75 7.19
CA VAL A 270 1.33 21.35 8.39
C VAL A 270 -0.19 21.57 8.22
N PRO A 271 -0.68 22.76 7.80
CA PRO A 271 -2.10 22.96 7.48
C PRO A 271 -2.62 21.96 6.45
N GLY A 272 -1.85 21.66 5.41
CA GLY A 272 -2.23 20.68 4.38
C GLY A 272 -2.38 19.26 4.91
N ILE A 273 -1.47 18.81 5.79
CA ILE A 273 -1.60 17.52 6.48
C ILE A 273 -2.85 17.48 7.34
N VAL A 274 -3.10 18.53 8.12
CA VAL A 274 -4.28 18.62 8.99
C VAL A 274 -5.55 18.54 8.17
N LEU A 275 -5.60 19.25 7.04
CA LEU A 275 -6.74 19.24 6.13
C LEU A 275 -6.95 17.87 5.48
N CYS A 276 -5.86 17.21 5.07
CA CYS A 276 -5.89 15.84 4.57
C CYS A 276 -6.41 14.87 5.63
N ALA A 277 -5.86 14.90 6.84
CA ALA A 277 -6.26 14.04 7.94
C ALA A 277 -7.74 14.24 8.31
N ALA A 278 -8.22 15.48 8.33
CA ALA A 278 -9.61 15.81 8.60
C ALA A 278 -10.56 15.25 7.53
N GLY A 279 -10.25 15.47 6.25
CA GLY A 279 -11.07 14.97 5.15
C GLY A 279 -11.21 13.45 5.15
N VAL A 280 -10.12 12.79 5.48
CA VAL A 280 -10.04 11.34 5.59
C VAL A 280 -10.85 10.82 6.75
N ALA A 281 -10.67 11.40 7.93
CA ALA A 281 -11.39 11.00 9.12
C ALA A 281 -12.91 11.11 8.88
N LEU A 282 -13.34 12.16 8.19
CA LEU A 282 -14.73 12.37 7.79
C LEU A 282 -15.22 11.31 6.79
N ALA A 283 -14.43 11.00 5.76
CA ALA A 283 -14.76 9.99 4.76
C ALA A 283 -14.86 8.58 5.36
N LEU A 284 -13.97 8.24 6.29
CA LEU A 284 -13.97 6.93 6.96
C LEU A 284 -15.12 6.80 7.96
N ARG A 285 -15.45 7.86 8.72
CA ARG A 285 -16.56 7.84 9.69
C ARG A 285 -17.91 7.63 9.04
N THR A 286 -18.13 8.20 7.86
CA THR A 286 -19.39 8.10 7.13
C THR A 286 -19.53 6.86 6.25
N SER A 287 -18.49 6.02 6.18
CA SER A 287 -18.55 4.72 5.48
C SER A 287 -19.06 3.57 6.36
N ARG A 288 -19.38 3.83 7.64
CA ARG A 288 -20.11 2.89 8.50
C ARG A 288 -21.61 2.97 8.22
N THR A 289 -22.11 2.13 7.32
CA THR A 289 -23.55 1.93 7.16
C THR A 289 -24.13 1.35 8.47
N PRO A 290 -25.29 1.83 8.97
CA PRO A 290 -25.96 1.22 10.11
C PRO A 290 -26.27 -0.24 9.79
N THR A 291 -25.84 -1.16 10.65
CA THR A 291 -26.38 -2.53 10.66
C THR A 291 -27.87 -2.42 10.93
N HIS A 292 -28.71 -2.87 9.98
CA HIS A 292 -30.11 -3.14 10.27
C HIS A 292 -30.16 -4.06 11.51
N PRO A 293 -30.88 -3.68 12.59
CA PRO A 293 -31.17 -4.64 13.64
C PRO A 293 -31.99 -5.74 12.98
N THR A 294 -31.47 -6.97 12.99
CA THR A 294 -32.26 -8.17 12.75
C THR A 294 -33.36 -8.18 13.81
N SER A 295 -34.57 -7.77 13.43
CA SER A 295 -35.78 -8.03 14.21
C SER A 295 -35.90 -9.55 14.34
N GLY A 296 -35.52 -10.06 15.50
CA GLY A 296 -35.80 -11.43 15.90
C GLY A 296 -37.29 -11.58 16.09
N THR A 297 -37.96 -12.17 15.11
CA THR A 297 -39.28 -12.75 15.33
C THR A 297 -39.06 -14.19 15.80
N LEU A 298 -39.35 -14.38 17.08
CA LEU A 298 -39.37 -15.64 17.81
C LEU A 298 -40.13 -16.73 17.02
N VAL A 299 -39.43 -17.79 16.64
CA VAL A 299 -40.05 -19.09 16.33
C VAL A 299 -40.49 -19.69 17.66
N GLY A 300 -41.79 -19.60 17.94
CA GLY A 300 -42.43 -20.28 19.05
C GLY A 300 -42.47 -21.79 18.79
N ALA A 301 -41.83 -22.54 19.69
CA ALA A 301 -41.91 -23.99 19.77
C ALA A 301 -43.18 -24.44 20.51
N GLY A 302 -43.80 -25.52 20.04
CA GLY A 302 -44.84 -26.29 20.72
C GLY A 302 -45.62 -27.10 19.67
N THR A 303 -45.41 -28.40 19.48
CA THR A 303 -45.73 -29.45 20.45
C THR A 303 -45.18 -30.81 19.99
N ALA A 304 -44.60 -31.53 20.96
CA ALA A 304 -44.54 -32.97 21.16
C ALA A 304 -44.68 -33.96 19.98
N PHE A 305 -43.61 -34.75 19.72
CA PHE A 305 -43.76 -36.20 19.58
C PHE A 305 -42.51 -36.94 20.11
N ARG A 306 -42.70 -37.71 21.18
CA ARG A 306 -41.70 -38.55 21.85
C ARG A 306 -41.63 -39.93 21.18
N ARG A 307 -40.39 -40.40 21.01
CA ARG A 307 -39.88 -41.79 21.00
C ARG A 307 -40.91 -42.94 20.96
N ASN A 308 -40.68 -43.90 20.05
CA ASN A 308 -40.50 -45.29 20.48
C ASN A 308 -39.63 -46.10 19.51
N CYS A 309 -38.61 -46.77 20.04
CA CYS A 309 -37.85 -47.84 19.38
C CYS A 309 -38.39 -49.18 19.90
N ARG A 310 -38.70 -50.13 19.02
CA ARG A 310 -38.62 -51.60 19.21
C ARG A 310 -39.03 -52.32 17.92
N GLY A 311 -38.16 -53.18 17.39
CA GLY A 311 -38.52 -54.24 16.42
C GLY A 311 -39.28 -55.39 17.11
N PRO A 312 -39.42 -56.61 16.53
CA PRO A 312 -38.76 -57.18 15.34
C PRO A 312 -39.75 -57.76 14.30
N GLY A 313 -39.26 -58.01 13.08
CA GLY A 313 -40.06 -58.66 12.03
C GLY A 313 -39.18 -59.33 10.98
N ALA A 314 -38.48 -60.40 11.37
CA ALA A 314 -37.91 -61.36 10.43
C ALA A 314 -39.04 -62.33 10.01
N SER A 315 -39.40 -62.33 8.73
CA SER A 315 -40.21 -63.37 8.12
C SER A 315 -39.57 -63.83 6.81
N TRP A 316 -39.03 -65.04 6.87
CA TRP A 316 -38.67 -65.89 5.75
C TRP A 316 -39.87 -66.14 4.82
N ARG A 317 -39.65 -66.18 3.50
CA ARG A 317 -40.15 -67.21 2.57
C ARG A 317 -39.68 -66.98 1.13
N ALA A 318 -39.16 -68.09 0.57
CA ALA A 318 -39.06 -68.54 -0.82
C ALA A 318 -38.29 -67.66 -1.83
#